data_AF-A0A259L919-F1
#
_entry.id   AF-A0A259L919-F1
#
_cell.length_a   1.000
_cell.length_b   1.000
_cell.length_c   1.000
_cell.angle_alpha   90.00
_cell.angle_beta   90.00
_cell.angle_gamma   90.00
#
_symmetry.space_group_name_H-M   'P 1'
#
loop_
_entity.id
_entity.type
_entity.pdbx_description
1 polymer ?
#
loop_
_entity_poly.entity_id
_entity_poly.type
_entity_poly.pdbx_seq_one_letter_code
_entity_poly.pdbx_strand_id
1 'polypeptide(L)' 'MRALAIAPQSTRDFPDLLDGMHRLRARVFGERLGWDVDVRNGREMDDFDGCQPTYILVT' A
#
# COMPACT_ATOMS: atom_id res chain seq x y z
N MET A 1 -17.53 4.00 8.16
CA MET A 1 -16.05 3.93 8.17
C MET A 1 -15.66 2.63 8.86
N ARG A 2 -14.99 1.74 8.15
CA ARG A 2 -14.52 0.44 8.66
C ARG A 2 -13.00 0.38 8.54
N ALA A 3 -12.31 -0.11 9.58
CA ALA A 3 -10.90 -0.42 9.53
C ALA A 3 -10.68 -1.94 9.39
N LEU A 4 -9.72 -2.34 8.57
CA LEU A 4 -9.30 -3.73 8.37
C LEU A 4 -7.79 -3.83 8.60
N ALA A 5 -7.38 -4.75 9.47
CA ALA A 5 -5.99 -5.14 9.60
C ALA A 5 -5.72 -6.37 8.72
N ILE A 6 -4.83 -6.23 7.74
CA ILE A 6 -4.39 -7.29 6.84
C ILE A 6 -3.02 -7.74 7.31
N ALA A 7 -2.97 -8.84 8.06
CA ALA A 7 -1.74 -9.46 8.50
C ALA A 7 -1.04 -10.20 7.34
N PRO A 8 0.28 -10.46 7.42
CA PRO A 8 1.05 -11.07 6.32
C PRO A 8 0.47 -12.38 5.79
N GLN A 9 -0.07 -13.21 6.68
CA GLN A 9 -0.69 -14.49 6.32
C GLN A 9 -1.98 -14.35 5.52
N SER A 10 -2.63 -13.19 5.55
CA SER A 10 -3.91 -12.91 4.89
C SER A 10 -3.77 -12.02 3.66
N THR A 11 -2.57 -11.53 3.35
CA THR A 11 -2.28 -10.66 2.19
C THR A 11 -2.86 -11.19 0.88
N ARG A 12 -2.80 -12.52 0.67
CA ARG A 12 -3.31 -13.17 -0.55
C ARG A 12 -4.83 -13.13 -0.70
N ASP A 13 -5.55 -12.91 0.39
CA ASP A 13 -7.02 -12.85 0.39
C ASP A 13 -7.53 -11.46 -0.01
N PHE A 14 -6.66 -10.45 -0.05
CA PHE A 14 -7.01 -9.05 -0.29
C PHE A 14 -6.17 -8.39 -1.40
N PRO A 15 -6.01 -9.00 -2.59
CA PRO A 15 -5.13 -8.48 -3.64
C PRO A 15 -5.56 -7.09 -4.13
N ASP A 16 -6.87 -6.86 -4.29
CA ASP A 16 -7.40 -5.59 -4.80
C ASP A 16 -7.25 -4.43 -3.79
N LEU A 17 -7.43 -4.72 -2.49
CA LEU A 17 -7.25 -3.70 -1.45
C LEU A 17 -5.78 -3.28 -1.33
N LEU A 18 -4.86 -4.23 -1.43
CA LEU A 18 -3.42 -3.95 -1.39
C LEU A 18 -2.95 -3.23 -2.65
N ASP A 19 -3.41 -3.62 -3.84
CA ASP A 19 -3.16 -2.85 -5.07
C ASP A 19 -3.66 -1.40 -4.93
N GLY A 20 -4.90 -1.24 -4.49
CA GLY A 20 -5.49 0.07 -4.26
C GLY A 20 -4.68 0.92 -3.28
N MET A 21 -4.17 0.31 -2.21
CA MET A 21 -3.31 0.96 -1.23
C MET A 21 -1.98 1.43 -1.85
N HIS A 22 -1.27 0.58 -2.60
CA HIS A 22 0.00 0.99 -3.24
C HIS A 22 -0.19 2.08 -4.29
N ARG A 23 -1.31 2.05 -5.03
CA ARG A 23 -1.67 3.13 -5.98
C ARG A 23 -2.08 4.41 -5.28
N LEU A 24 -2.70 4.31 -4.11
CA LEU A 24 -3.00 5.47 -3.27
C LEU A 24 -1.70 6.10 -2.73
N ARG A 25 -0.76 5.29 -2.26
CA ARG A 25 0.56 5.75 -1.82
C ARG A 25 1.31 6.49 -2.92
N ALA A 26 1.35 5.96 -4.15
CA ALA A 26 1.98 6.65 -5.29
C ALA A 26 1.40 8.06 -5.53
N ARG A 27 0.07 8.19 -5.51
CA ARG A 27 -0.62 9.49 -5.68
C ARG A 27 -0.38 10.44 -4.50
N VAL A 28 -0.35 9.92 -3.28
CA VAL A 28 -0.19 10.77 -2.09
C VAL A 28 1.27 11.15 -1.89
N PHE A 29 2.18 10.19 -1.79
CA PHE A 29 3.58 10.44 -1.47
C PHE A 29 4.33 11.04 -2.66
N GLY A 30 4.15 10.50 -3.86
CA GLY A 30 4.76 11.03 -5.07
C GLY A 30 4.07 12.30 -5.56
N GLU A 31 2.84 12.17 -6.09
CA GLU A 31 2.20 13.28 -6.82
C GLU A 31 1.82 14.45 -5.92
N ARG A 32 1.22 14.19 -4.74
CA ARG A 32 0.71 15.25 -3.86
C ARG A 32 1.78 15.83 -2.94
N LEU A 33 2.60 14.99 -2.31
CA LEU A 33 3.63 15.44 -1.35
C LEU A 33 4.98 15.73 -2.00
N GLY A 34 5.21 15.27 -3.24
CA GLY A 34 6.46 15.53 -3.97
C GLY A 34 7.66 14.78 -3.40
N TRP A 35 7.44 13.66 -2.70
CA TRP A 35 8.55 12.86 -2.17
C TRP A 35 9.19 12.05 -3.30
N ASP A 36 10.51 11.84 -3.17
CA ASP A 36 11.25 10.96 -4.05
C ASP A 36 11.01 9.50 -3.61
N VAL A 37 10.06 8.84 -4.28
CA VAL A 37 9.61 7.47 -3.97
C VAL A 37 9.68 6.60 -5.23
N ASP A 38 10.00 5.30 -5.07
CA ASP A 38 10.02 4.36 -6.19
C ASP A 38 8.60 3.94 -6.58
N VAL A 39 8.18 4.33 -7.79
CA VAL A 39 6.87 3.99 -8.35
C VAL A 39 7.05 3.10 -9.58
N ARG A 40 6.52 1.87 -9.50
CA ARG A 40 6.55 0.91 -10.62
C ARG A 40 5.12 0.54 -11.01
N ASN A 41 4.79 0.71 -12.29
CA ASN A 41 3.44 0.47 -12.82
C ASN A 41 2.33 1.21 -12.04
N GLY A 42 2.61 2.43 -11.57
CA GLY A 42 1.67 3.26 -10.80
C GLY A 42 1.47 2.82 -9.34
N ARG A 43 2.33 1.94 -8.80
CA ARG A 43 2.33 1.48 -7.42
C ARG A 43 3.60 1.95 -6.74
N GLU A 44 3.46 2.54 -5.56
CA GLU A 44 4.60 2.84 -4.70
C GLU A 44 4.82 1.68 -3.73
N MET A 45 6.08 1.22 -3.65
CA MET A 45 6.49 0.10 -2.82
C MET A 45 7.96 0.31 -2.40
N ASP A 46 8.25 0.10 -1.13
CA ASP A 46 9.58 0.26 -0.55
C ASP A 46 10.11 -1.07 0.02
N ASP A 47 11.31 -1.04 0.62
CA ASP A 47 11.96 -2.21 1.18
C ASP A 47 11.18 -2.80 2.38
N PHE A 48 10.39 -2.00 3.10
CA PHE A 48 9.62 -2.45 4.25
C PHE A 48 8.37 -3.23 3.84
N ASP A 49 7.83 -2.99 2.65
CA ASP A 49 6.74 -3.79 2.09
C ASP A 49 7.16 -5.27 1.90
N GLY A 50 8.46 -5.53 1.74
CA GLY A 50 9.05 -6.87 1.72
C GLY A 50 9.23 -7.51 3.11
N CYS A 51 9.15 -6.75 4.19
CA CYS A 51 9.36 -7.21 5.57
C CYS A 51 8.11 -7.83 6.22
N GLN A 52 7.17 -8.32 5.42
CA GLN A 52 5.91 -8.90 5.91
C GLN A 52 5.16 -7.96 6.88
N PRO A 53 4.77 -6.75 6.43
CA PRO A 53 4.06 -5.81 7.29
C PRO A 53 2.60 -6.22 7.50
N THR A 54 1.99 -5.68 8.56
CA THR A 54 0.53 -5.64 8.71
C THR A 54 0.03 -4.30 8.21
N TYR A 55 -0.88 -4.31 7.23
CA TYR A 55 -1.50 -3.08 6.73
C TYR A 55 -2.82 -2.80 7.46
N ILE A 56 -3.06 -1.56 7.86
CA ILE A 56 -4.34 -1.11 8.38
C ILE A 56 -4.99 -0.21 7.34
N LEU A 57 -6.07 -0.68 6.72
CA LEU A 57 -6.78 0.04 5.67
C LEU A 57 -8.15 0.51 6.16
N VAL A 58 -8.56 1.71 5.74
CA VAL A 58 -9.87 2.28 6.06
C VAL A 58 -10.68 2.44 4.78
N THR A 59 -11.90 1.93 4.80
CA THR A 59 -12.90 2.02 3.70
C THR A 59 -14.15 2.76 4.15
#